data_AF-A0AB34GPW8-F1
#
_entry.id   AF-A0AB34GPW8-F1
#
_cell.length_a   1.000
_cell.length_b   1.000
_cell.length_c   1.000
_cell.angle_alpha   90.00
_cell.angle_beta   90.00
_cell.angle_gamma   90.00
#
_symmetry.space_group_name_H-M   'P 1'
#
loop_
_entity.id
_entity.type
_entity.pdbx_description
1 polymer ?
#
loop_
_entity_poly.entity_id
_entity_poly.type
_entity_poly.pdbx_seq_one_letter_code
_entity_poly.pdbx_strand_id
1 'polypeptide(L)'
;MSFIVFSTQGTTLMKLTEDREQIRQGLEELQKVLPGGDTYMHEGFERASEQIYYENSQGYRTASVIIALTDGELHEDLFFYSEREANRSRDLGAIVYCVGVKDFNETQLARIADSKDHVFPVNDGFQALQGVIHSVSRALPLRMDTRALSAP
;
A
#
# COMPACT_ATOMS: atom_id res chain seq x y z
N MET A 1 -2.20 -3.88 -10.63
CA MET A 1 -1.38 -3.19 -9.61
C MET A 1 -1.46 -1.68 -9.84
N SER A 2 -1.44 -0.87 -8.80
CA SER A 2 -1.39 0.62 -8.86
C SER A 2 -0.25 1.12 -7.98
N PHE A 3 0.35 2.25 -8.34
CA PHE A 3 1.33 2.95 -7.52
C PHE A 3 0.79 4.32 -7.12
N ILE A 4 0.73 4.55 -5.82
CA ILE A 4 0.29 5.80 -5.20
C ILE A 4 1.44 6.28 -4.33
N VAL A 5 1.77 7.56 -4.46
CA VAL A 5 2.78 8.23 -3.63
C VAL A 5 2.10 9.32 -2.84
N PHE A 6 2.55 9.58 -1.62
CA PHE A 6 2.04 10.66 -0.80
C PHE A 6 3.18 11.42 -0.13
N SER A 7 2.97 12.72 0.03
CA SER A 7 3.82 13.63 0.81
C SER A 7 2.91 14.70 1.43
N THR A 8 3.06 15.97 1.08
CA THR A 8 2.04 17.01 1.37
C THR A 8 0.75 16.81 0.56
N GLN A 9 0.78 15.99 -0.49
CA GLN A 9 -0.38 15.57 -1.27
C GLN A 9 -0.26 14.10 -1.68
N GLY A 10 -1.39 13.43 -1.92
CA GLY A 10 -1.47 12.06 -2.44
C GLY A 10 -1.74 12.02 -3.94
N THR A 11 -0.87 11.35 -4.70
CA THR A 11 -0.97 11.27 -6.17
C THR A 11 -0.89 9.84 -6.65
N THR A 12 -1.78 9.47 -7.58
CA THR A 12 -1.71 8.20 -8.30
C THR A 12 -0.65 8.30 -9.41
N LEU A 13 0.55 7.80 -9.13
CA LEU A 13 1.66 7.75 -10.09
C LEU A 13 1.35 6.77 -11.24
N MET A 14 0.70 5.65 -10.92
CA MET A 14 0.25 4.67 -11.88
C MET A 14 -1.12 4.12 -11.47
N LYS A 15 -2.12 4.25 -12.33
CA LYS A 15 -3.45 3.69 -12.12
C LYS A 15 -3.41 2.15 -12.11
N LEU A 16 -4.46 1.54 -11.57
CA LEU A 16 -4.63 0.09 -11.55
C LEU A 16 -4.54 -0.45 -12.98
N THR A 17 -3.55 -1.30 -13.23
CA THR A 17 -3.33 -1.94 -14.53
C THR A 17 -2.75 -3.33 -14.36
N GLU A 18 -2.99 -4.20 -15.35
CA GLU A 18 -2.34 -5.50 -15.50
C GLU A 18 -1.24 -5.49 -16.57
N ASP A 19 -1.08 -4.38 -17.30
CA ASP A 19 -0.09 -4.20 -18.34
C ASP A 19 1.33 -4.12 -17.75
N ARG A 20 2.16 -5.10 -18.12
CA ARG A 20 3.54 -5.24 -17.62
C ARG A 20 4.45 -4.08 -18.03
N GLU A 21 4.24 -3.48 -19.21
CA GLU A 21 5.05 -2.34 -19.62
C GLU A 21 4.69 -1.09 -18.84
N GLN A 22 3.39 -0.88 -18.55
CA GLN A 22 2.97 0.21 -17.66
C GLN A 22 3.52 0.01 -16.25
N ILE A 23 3.48 -1.22 -15.72
CA ILE A 23 4.08 -1.56 -14.41
C ILE A 23 5.58 -1.26 -14.41
N ARG A 24 6.33 -1.67 -15.45
CA ARG A 24 7.76 -1.40 -15.57
C ARG A 24 8.04 0.11 -15.57
N GLN A 25 7.30 0.88 -16.39
CA GLN A 25 7.44 2.33 -16.45
C GLN A 25 7.09 2.99 -15.11
N GLY A 26 6.01 2.54 -14.45
CA GLY A 26 5.62 3.02 -13.13
C GLY A 26 6.70 2.79 -12.07
N LEU A 27 7.40 1.65 -12.12
CA LEU A 27 8.54 1.38 -11.24
C LEU A 27 9.74 2.30 -11.54
N GLU A 28 10.01 2.60 -12.82
CA GLU A 28 11.07 3.53 -13.21
C GLU A 28 10.78 4.96 -12.75
N GLU A 29 9.52 5.39 -12.84
CA GLU A 29 9.09 6.69 -12.31
C GLU A 29 9.14 6.71 -10.77
N LEU A 30 8.74 5.61 -10.11
CA LEU A 30 8.82 5.49 -8.65
C LEU A 30 10.27 5.62 -8.13
N GLN A 31 11.25 5.09 -8.86
CA GLN A 31 12.67 5.23 -8.50
C GLN A 31 13.19 6.67 -8.59
N LYS A 32 12.55 7.52 -9.40
CA LYS A 32 12.91 8.93 -9.57
C LYS A 32 12.23 9.84 -8.56
N VAL A 33 11.28 9.32 -7.76
CA VAL A 33 10.56 10.11 -6.76
C VAL A 33 11.56 10.58 -5.69
N LEU A 34 11.65 11.90 -5.56
CA LEU A 34 12.46 12.51 -4.51
C LEU A 34 11.60 12.63 -3.24
N PRO A 35 12.01 12.02 -2.12
CA PRO A 35 11.29 12.15 -0.86
C PRO A 35 11.36 13.58 -0.34
N GLY A 36 10.26 14.08 0.20
CA GLY A 36 10.15 15.41 0.79
C GLY A 36 8.70 15.84 0.98
N GLY A 37 8.47 16.82 1.84
CA GLY A 37 7.13 17.27 2.22
C GLY A 37 6.61 16.59 3.50
N ASP A 38 5.33 16.77 3.78
CA ASP A 38 4.66 16.21 4.95
C ASP A 38 4.22 14.75 4.71
N THR A 39 3.49 14.15 5.64
CA THR A 39 3.08 12.74 5.58
C THR A 39 1.55 12.61 5.52
N TYR A 40 0.92 13.13 4.46
CA TYR A 40 -0.54 13.12 4.26
C TYR A 40 -0.99 11.74 3.73
N MET A 41 -0.74 10.70 4.52
CA MET A 41 -1.04 9.31 4.15
C MET A 41 -2.53 9.08 3.85
N HIS A 42 -3.42 9.86 4.49
CA HIS A 42 -4.87 9.80 4.23
C HIS A 42 -5.20 10.08 2.76
N GLU A 43 -4.51 11.01 2.09
CA GLU A 43 -4.70 11.26 0.66
C GLU A 43 -4.28 10.06 -0.20
N GLY A 44 -3.27 9.30 0.23
CA GLY A 44 -2.91 8.04 -0.41
C GLY A 44 -4.04 7.01 -0.33
N PHE A 45 -4.67 6.88 0.84
CA PHE A 45 -5.85 6.02 1.01
C PHE A 45 -7.07 6.50 0.21
N GLU A 46 -7.26 7.81 0.07
CA GLU A 46 -8.31 8.37 -0.79
C GLU A 46 -8.11 7.94 -2.25
N ARG A 47 -6.89 8.12 -2.80
CA ARG A 47 -6.55 7.68 -4.17
C ARG A 47 -6.74 6.17 -4.37
N ALA A 48 -6.49 5.36 -3.35
CA ALA A 48 -6.72 3.92 -3.39
C ALA A 48 -8.23 3.61 -3.36
N SER A 49 -8.97 4.23 -2.44
CA SER A 49 -10.42 4.08 -2.28
C SER A 49 -11.19 4.47 -3.55
N GLU A 50 -10.78 5.55 -4.22
CA GLU A 50 -11.35 5.99 -5.50
C GLU A 50 -11.27 4.88 -6.56
N GLN A 51 -10.12 4.21 -6.66
CA GLN A 51 -9.92 3.12 -7.62
C GLN A 51 -10.72 1.87 -7.22
N ILE A 52 -10.70 1.48 -5.94
CA ILE A 52 -11.47 0.32 -5.46
C ILE A 52 -12.96 0.51 -5.68
N TYR A 53 -13.48 1.72 -5.39
CA TYR A 53 -14.89 2.05 -5.63
C TYR A 53 -15.25 1.93 -7.11
N TYR A 54 -14.40 2.45 -8.01
CA TYR A 54 -14.60 2.33 -9.45
C TYR A 54 -14.66 0.86 -9.90
N GLU A 55 -13.71 0.02 -9.47
CA GLU A 55 -13.69 -1.41 -9.82
C GLU A 55 -14.90 -2.17 -9.27
N ASN A 56 -15.29 -1.91 -8.01
CA ASN A 56 -16.48 -2.52 -7.41
C ASN A 56 -17.77 -2.16 -8.16
N SER A 57 -17.86 -0.93 -8.70
CA SER A 57 -19.02 -0.48 -9.48
C SER A 57 -19.21 -1.23 -10.81
N GLN A 58 -18.15 -1.89 -11.31
CA GLN A 58 -18.18 -2.71 -12.52
C GLN A 58 -18.74 -4.13 -12.26
N GLY A 59 -19.15 -4.44 -11.03
CA GLY A 59 -19.84 -5.68 -10.67
C GLY A 59 -18.93 -6.86 -10.33
N TYR A 60 -17.61 -6.69 -10.39
CA TYR A 60 -16.66 -7.70 -9.91
C TYR A 60 -16.30 -7.40 -8.46
N ARG A 61 -16.65 -8.30 -7.54
CA ARG A 61 -16.15 -8.24 -6.15
C ARG A 61 -14.68 -8.65 -6.16
N THR A 62 -13.81 -7.68 -6.39
CA THR A 62 -12.36 -7.90 -6.46
C THR A 62 -11.77 -7.91 -5.06
N ALA A 63 -10.84 -8.83 -4.82
CA ALA A 63 -10.06 -8.81 -3.61
C ALA A 63 -9.04 -7.67 -3.72
N SER A 64 -9.28 -6.60 -2.98
CA SER A 64 -8.44 -5.41 -2.98
C SER A 64 -7.44 -5.50 -1.83
N VAL A 65 -6.16 -5.23 -2.11
CA VAL A 65 -5.10 -5.24 -1.10
C VAL A 65 -4.35 -3.93 -1.19
N ILE A 66 -4.24 -3.23 -0.07
CA ILE A 66 -3.44 -2.02 0.08
C ILE A 66 -2.22 -2.36 0.91
N ILE A 67 -1.03 -2.00 0.41
CA ILE A 67 0.23 -2.10 1.15
C ILE A 67 0.74 -0.67 1.33
N ALA A 68 0.56 -0.11 2.52
CA ALA A 68 1.02 1.23 2.89
C ALA A 68 2.45 1.16 3.42
N LEU A 69 3.34 1.99 2.88
CA LEU A 69 4.72 2.09 3.31
C LEU A 69 4.98 3.47 3.91
N THR A 70 5.58 3.49 5.10
CA THR A 70 5.96 4.74 5.76
C THR A 70 7.21 4.53 6.62
N ASP A 71 8.01 5.57 6.72
CA ASP A 71 9.29 5.60 7.43
C ASP A 71 9.25 6.41 8.73
N GLY A 72 8.07 6.88 9.17
CA GLY A 72 7.97 7.77 10.32
C GLY A 72 6.60 7.78 10.99
N GLU A 73 6.54 8.50 12.12
CA GLU A 73 5.34 8.72 12.89
C GLU A 73 4.47 9.81 12.25
N LEU A 74 3.15 9.58 12.21
CA LEU A 74 2.20 10.59 11.78
C LEU A 74 1.91 11.55 12.94
N HIS A 75 1.83 12.84 12.65
CA HIS A 75 1.24 13.81 13.59
C HIS A 75 -0.20 13.41 13.93
N GLU A 76 -0.66 13.72 15.15
CA GLU A 76 -1.94 13.26 15.69
C GLU A 76 -3.14 13.53 14.77
N ASP A 77 -3.22 14.73 14.20
CA ASP A 77 -4.28 15.09 13.24
C ASP A 77 -4.21 14.27 11.95
N LEU A 78 -3.00 14.11 11.38
CA LEU A 78 -2.79 13.33 10.16
C LEU A 78 -3.08 11.84 10.39
N PHE A 79 -2.70 11.35 11.56
CA PHE A 79 -2.98 9.98 12.00
C PHE A 79 -4.48 9.72 12.08
N PHE A 80 -5.26 10.64 12.67
CA PHE A 80 -6.72 10.55 12.72
C PHE A 80 -7.35 10.44 11.33
N TYR A 81 -6.91 11.28 10.38
CA TYR A 81 -7.40 11.20 9.00
C TYR A 81 -6.97 9.91 8.32
N SER A 82 -5.75 9.43 8.55
CA SER A 82 -5.25 8.19 7.94
C SER A 82 -6.00 6.96 8.44
N GLU A 83 -6.31 6.87 9.73
CA GLU A 83 -7.15 5.81 10.28
C GLU A 83 -8.56 5.85 9.67
N ARG A 84 -9.15 7.05 9.51
CA ARG A 84 -10.47 7.21 8.89
C ARG A 84 -10.51 6.73 7.44
N GLU A 85 -9.56 7.13 6.61
CA GLU A 85 -9.54 6.73 5.19
C GLU A 85 -9.10 5.26 5.01
N ALA A 86 -8.30 4.72 5.93
CA ALA A 86 -8.02 3.29 5.97
C ALA A 86 -9.29 2.48 6.30
N ASN A 87 -10.08 2.90 7.31
CA ASN A 87 -11.38 2.29 7.62
C ASN A 87 -12.30 2.31 6.39
N ARG A 88 -12.40 3.46 5.69
CA ARG A 88 -13.17 3.59 4.45
C ARG A 88 -12.70 2.61 3.37
N SER A 89 -11.39 2.43 3.22
CA SER A 89 -10.83 1.45 2.28
C SER A 89 -11.26 0.02 2.64
N ARG A 90 -11.30 -0.31 3.94
CA ARG A 90 -11.77 -1.61 4.45
C ARG A 90 -13.26 -1.82 4.24
N ASP A 91 -14.08 -0.78 4.42
CA ASP A 91 -15.52 -0.81 4.10
C ASP A 91 -15.78 -1.09 2.62
N LEU A 92 -14.88 -0.65 1.73
CA LEU A 92 -14.89 -0.98 0.30
C LEU A 92 -14.39 -2.41 -0.01
N GLY A 93 -14.00 -3.18 1.00
CA GLY A 93 -13.56 -4.56 0.88
C GLY A 93 -12.05 -4.73 0.70
N ALA A 94 -11.23 -3.71 0.98
CA ALA A 94 -9.79 -3.83 0.95
C ALA A 94 -9.21 -4.44 2.23
N ILE A 95 -8.13 -5.20 2.10
CA ILE A 95 -7.27 -5.60 3.22
C ILE A 95 -6.09 -4.64 3.27
N VAL A 96 -5.84 -4.04 4.44
CA VAL A 96 -4.78 -3.04 4.62
C VAL A 96 -3.60 -3.65 5.38
N TYR A 97 -2.44 -3.64 4.72
CA TYR A 97 -1.15 -3.97 5.30
C TYR A 97 -0.32 -2.71 5.46
N CYS A 98 0.44 -2.63 6.56
CA CYS A 98 1.37 -1.54 6.81
C CYS A 98 2.80 -2.07 6.90
N VAL A 99 3.72 -1.36 6.25
CA VAL A 99 5.14 -1.67 6.25
C VAL A 99 5.88 -0.47 6.82
N GLY A 100 6.43 -0.64 8.02
CA GLY A 100 7.16 0.40 8.74
C GLY A 100 8.65 0.31 8.44
N VAL A 101 9.27 1.41 8.02
CA VAL A 101 10.70 1.50 7.75
C VAL A 101 11.38 2.32 8.85
N LYS A 102 12.51 1.87 9.39
CA LYS A 102 13.25 2.54 10.50
C LYS A 102 12.39 2.74 11.77
N ASP A 103 12.22 3.99 12.22
CA ASP A 103 11.68 4.37 13.53
C ASP A 103 10.16 4.59 13.48
N PHE A 104 9.42 3.62 12.95
CA PHE A 104 7.96 3.69 12.86
C PHE A 104 7.30 3.38 14.21
N ASN A 105 6.11 3.95 14.43
CA ASN A 105 5.29 3.62 15.60
C ASN A 105 4.35 2.44 15.30
N GLU A 106 4.72 1.25 15.78
CA GLU A 106 3.94 0.01 15.54
C GLU A 106 2.49 0.11 16.01
N THR A 107 2.23 0.83 17.11
CA THR A 107 0.86 0.98 17.64
C THR A 107 0.01 1.86 16.73
N GLN A 108 0.58 2.91 16.13
CA GLN A 108 -0.11 3.71 15.12
C GLN A 108 -0.37 2.86 13.86
N LEU A 109 0.65 2.18 13.34
CA LEU A 109 0.48 1.36 12.13
C LEU A 109 -0.54 0.24 12.33
N ALA A 110 -0.63 -0.36 13.52
CA ALA A 110 -1.61 -1.39 13.82
C ALA A 110 -3.07 -0.90 13.77
N ARG A 111 -3.32 0.39 13.95
CA ARG A 111 -4.66 0.99 13.83
C ARG A 111 -5.02 1.31 12.36
N ILE A 112 -4.01 1.58 11.54
CA ILE A 112 -4.18 1.81 10.10
C ILE A 112 -4.30 0.48 9.35
N ALA A 113 -3.46 -0.50 9.71
CA ALA A 113 -3.55 -1.86 9.21
C ALA A 113 -4.86 -2.53 9.66
N ASP A 114 -5.21 -3.63 9.02
CA ASP A 114 -6.41 -4.40 9.35
C ASP A 114 -6.23 -5.18 10.68
N SER A 115 -4.99 -5.51 11.03
CA SER A 115 -4.64 -6.08 12.34
C SER A 115 -3.15 -5.87 12.64
N LYS A 116 -2.71 -6.17 13.88
CA LYS A 116 -1.29 -6.18 14.26
C LYS A 116 -0.46 -7.16 13.42
N ASP A 117 -1.05 -8.28 13.00
CA ASP A 117 -0.38 -9.28 12.17
C ASP A 117 -0.18 -8.80 10.71
N HIS A 118 -0.81 -7.69 10.35
CA HIS A 118 -0.67 -7.02 9.06
C HIS A 118 0.33 -5.85 9.09
N VAL A 119 1.08 -5.70 10.18
CA VAL A 119 2.16 -4.72 10.32
C VAL A 119 3.50 -5.44 10.20
N PHE A 120 4.34 -4.99 9.27
CA PHE A 120 5.65 -5.58 9.04
C PHE A 120 6.77 -4.55 9.21
N PRO A 121 7.72 -4.78 10.14
CA PRO A 121 8.94 -3.99 10.19
C PRO A 121 9.83 -4.32 8.99
N VAL A 122 10.42 -3.28 8.42
CA VAL A 122 11.45 -3.39 7.39
C VAL A 122 12.73 -2.78 7.94
N ASN A 123 13.59 -3.66 8.43
CA ASN A 123 14.89 -3.30 9.03
C ASN A 123 15.95 -3.00 7.95
N ASP A 124 15.85 -3.63 6.78
CA ASP A 124 16.89 -3.59 5.73
C ASP A 124 16.45 -2.81 4.46
N GLY A 125 15.43 -1.96 4.56
CA GLY A 125 14.94 -1.12 3.46
C GLY A 125 14.16 -1.89 2.37
N PHE A 126 14.04 -1.30 1.17
CA PHE A 126 13.13 -1.76 0.11
C PHE A 126 13.31 -3.24 -0.32
N GLN A 127 14.50 -3.83 -0.11
CA GLN A 127 14.76 -5.25 -0.38
C GLN A 127 13.87 -6.19 0.44
N ALA A 128 13.50 -5.78 1.66
CA ALA A 128 12.59 -6.55 2.50
C ALA A 128 11.14 -6.55 2.01
N LEU A 129 10.72 -5.59 1.15
CA LEU A 129 9.40 -5.63 0.53
C LEU A 129 9.22 -6.88 -0.32
N GLN A 130 10.27 -7.44 -0.92
CA GLN A 130 10.14 -8.68 -1.69
C GLN A 130 9.71 -9.84 -0.78
N GLY A 131 10.23 -9.86 0.46
CA GLY A 131 9.80 -10.78 1.51
C GLY A 131 8.39 -10.49 2.03
N VAL A 132 8.00 -9.21 2.16
CA VAL A 132 6.64 -8.81 2.55
C VAL A 132 5.63 -9.18 1.45
N ILE A 133 5.89 -8.88 0.18
CA ILE A 133 5.05 -9.26 -0.96
C ILE A 133 4.91 -10.79 -1.01
N HIS A 134 6.00 -11.54 -0.78
CA HIS A 134 5.93 -13.00 -0.72
C HIS A 134 5.14 -13.50 0.51
N SER A 135 5.21 -12.80 1.64
CA SER A 135 4.45 -13.15 2.85
C SER A 135 2.97 -12.79 2.74
N VAL A 136 2.63 -11.63 2.18
CA VAL A 136 1.27 -11.22 1.82
C VAL A 136 0.69 -12.17 0.78
N SER A 137 1.47 -12.59 -0.22
CA SER A 137 1.03 -13.60 -1.21
C SER A 137 0.71 -14.96 -0.58
N ARG A 138 1.38 -15.33 0.53
CA ARG A 138 1.06 -16.55 1.30
C ARG A 138 -0.12 -16.36 2.25
N ALA A 139 -0.30 -15.16 2.80
CA ALA A 139 -1.36 -14.84 3.74
C ALA A 139 -2.73 -14.65 3.04
N LEU A 140 -2.74 -14.32 1.75
CA LEU A 140 -3.96 -14.23 0.94
C LEU A 140 -4.45 -15.65 0.57
N PRO A 141 -5.68 -16.07 0.95
CA PRO A 141 -6.24 -17.37 0.56
C PRO A 141 -6.68 -17.45 -0.92
N LEU A 142 -6.40 -16.41 -1.71
CA LEU A 142 -6.73 -16.38 -3.12
C LEU A 142 -5.55 -16.94 -3.89
N ARG A 143 -5.81 -17.91 -4.78
CA ARG A 143 -4.87 -18.41 -5.78
C ARG A 143 -4.25 -17.24 -6.55
N MET A 144 -3.15 -16.70 -6.04
CA MET A 144 -2.15 -16.01 -6.82
C MET A 144 -1.27 -17.13 -7.36
N ASP A 145 -1.40 -17.42 -8.65
CA ASP A 145 -0.41 -18.21 -9.39
C ASP A 145 0.93 -17.46 -9.34
N THR A 146 1.65 -17.65 -8.24
CA THR A 146 3.00 -17.14 -8.02
C THR A 146 3.95 -18.07 -8.74
N ARG A 147 4.13 -17.84 -10.04
CA ARG A 147 5.29 -18.37 -10.76
C ARG A 147 6.50 -17.50 -10.42
N ALA A 148 7.19 -17.86 -9.33
CA ALA A 148 8.56 -17.41 -9.11
C ALA A 148 9.45 -18.03 -10.19
N LEU A 149 9.91 -17.23 -11.15
CA LEU A 149 11.00 -17.61 -12.04
C LEU A 149 12.31 -17.29 -11.33
N SER A 150 12.94 -18.31 -10.72
CA SER A 150 14.38 -18.29 -10.47
C SER A 150 15.09 -18.80 -11.73
N ALA A 151 16.00 -18.00 -12.29
CA ALA A 151 17.00 -18.46 -13.25
C ALA A 151 18.33 -18.70 -12.50
N PRO A 152 19.22 -19.58 -13.00
CA PRO A 152 20.28 -20.25 -12.24
C PRO A 152 21.35 -19.32 -11.66
#